data_AF-B0DRG8-F1
#
_entry.id   AF-B0DRG8-F1
#
_cell.length_a   1.000
_cell.length_b   1.000
_cell.length_c   1.000
_cell.angle_alpha   90.00
_cell.angle_beta   90.00
_cell.angle_gamma   90.00
#
_symmetry.space_group_name_H-M   'P 1'
#
loop_
_entity.id
_entity.type
_entity.pdbx_description
1 polymer ?
#
loop_
_entity_poly.entity_id
_entity_poly.type
_entity_poly.pdbx_seq_one_letter_code
_entity_poly.pdbx_strand_id
1 'polypeptide(L)'
;MHSSWAKKASSLPSDRIKPTNSRSQQVSSKVKGKQPVREPPKSKEIRRLESLLGSVQNSVGNEKDPKGGCFCLAREHPVSTYTPICFSCGFILCSINLPQYSCPSCSKPLWTRAQRSSIISQIDGELAARIAKEIADAERAAEEAKKAAGAFPVLSGAMPSFSSPLPSPAPTPPNNKPSTYKVMSLTQKGKNNKVVVSSYTSTPQPSPPSRAESPAEPEPVRVPPPPDEVAYAKTRPGPARPWENLIGGGATYVPLARLDDEMDGRDDEEGGSNTRSRRRRKNKVKAREDEGGGVARGSGS
;
A
#
# COMPACT_ATOMS: atom_id res chain seq x y z
N MET A 1 -58.80 -51.84 -15.28
CA MET A 1 -57.64 -51.37 -14.51
C MET A 1 -57.31 -49.96 -14.98
N HIS A 2 -57.47 -48.99 -14.09
CA HIS A 2 -57.32 -47.57 -14.36
C HIS A 2 -55.86 -47.13 -14.25
N SER A 3 -55.43 -46.22 -15.11
CA SER A 3 -54.30 -45.33 -14.83
C SER A 3 -54.49 -44.01 -15.56
N SER A 4 -55.13 -43.08 -14.86
CA SER A 4 -55.23 -41.66 -15.17
C SER A 4 -54.46 -40.90 -14.09
N TRP A 5 -53.35 -40.24 -14.44
CA TRP A 5 -52.75 -39.24 -13.56
C TRP A 5 -52.38 -37.94 -14.29
N ALA A 6 -53.35 -37.03 -14.18
CA ALA A 6 -53.21 -35.62 -13.81
C ALA A 6 -52.05 -34.78 -14.36
N LYS A 7 -52.45 -33.92 -15.30
CA LYS A 7 -51.98 -32.55 -15.51
C LYS A 7 -51.81 -31.81 -14.17
N LYS A 8 -50.58 -31.41 -13.83
CA LYS A 8 -50.32 -30.26 -12.95
C LYS A 8 -49.21 -29.41 -13.58
N ALA A 9 -49.61 -28.24 -14.05
CA ALA A 9 -48.72 -27.19 -14.51
C ALA A 9 -47.82 -26.75 -13.36
N SER A 10 -46.52 -27.02 -13.47
CA SER A 10 -45.49 -26.47 -12.60
C SER A 10 -45.22 -25.02 -13.01
N SER A 11 -45.91 -24.07 -12.37
CA SER A 11 -45.45 -22.68 -12.39
C SER A 11 -44.25 -22.58 -11.46
N LEU A 12 -43.05 -22.67 -12.02
CA LEU A 12 -41.84 -22.22 -11.34
C LEU A 12 -41.93 -20.68 -11.21
N PRO A 13 -41.99 -20.10 -10.01
CA PRO A 13 -41.84 -18.65 -9.85
C PRO A 13 -40.40 -18.32 -10.18
N SER A 14 -40.19 -17.93 -11.44
CA SER A 14 -38.90 -17.42 -11.91
C SER A 14 -38.45 -16.30 -10.99
N ASP A 15 -37.26 -16.51 -10.45
CA ASP A 15 -36.48 -15.68 -9.56
C ASP A 15 -36.49 -14.22 -10.04
N ARG A 16 -37.45 -13.46 -9.51
CA ARG A 16 -37.71 -12.08 -9.88
C ARG A 16 -36.77 -11.21 -9.06
N ILE A 17 -35.47 -11.29 -9.38
CA ILE A 17 -34.48 -10.32 -8.94
C ILE A 17 -34.95 -8.97 -9.48
N LYS A 18 -35.56 -8.15 -8.61
CA LYS A 18 -35.88 -6.77 -8.92
C LYS A 18 -34.57 -6.08 -9.30
N PRO A 19 -34.40 -5.54 -10.52
CA PRO A 19 -33.27 -4.69 -10.80
C PRO A 19 -33.35 -3.51 -9.84
N THR A 20 -32.41 -3.47 -8.90
CA THR A 20 -32.16 -2.31 -8.07
C THR A 20 -31.88 -1.16 -9.02
N ASN A 21 -32.83 -0.22 -9.10
CA ASN A 21 -32.60 1.07 -9.72
C ASN A 21 -31.51 1.75 -8.90
N SER A 22 -30.24 1.48 -9.26
CA SER A 22 -29.13 2.32 -8.88
C SER A 22 -29.47 3.69 -9.45
N ARG A 23 -29.87 4.58 -8.55
CA ARG A 23 -30.07 6.00 -8.78
C ARG A 23 -28.77 6.51 -9.39
N SER A 24 -28.68 6.49 -10.72
CA SER A 24 -27.60 7.10 -11.46
C SER A 24 -27.68 8.57 -11.09
N GLN A 25 -26.69 9.00 -10.30
CA GLN A 25 -26.44 10.42 -10.11
C GLN A 25 -26.36 11.01 -11.51
N GLN A 26 -27.31 11.91 -11.78
CA GLN A 26 -27.30 12.76 -12.95
C GLN A 26 -26.02 13.60 -12.89
N VAL A 27 -24.94 13.07 -13.47
CA VAL A 27 -23.84 13.89 -13.97
C VAL A 27 -24.40 14.62 -15.18
N SER A 28 -24.81 15.86 -14.94
CA SER A 28 -25.28 16.82 -15.92
C SER A 28 -24.19 17.04 -16.98
N SER A 29 -24.30 16.31 -18.08
CA SER A 29 -23.51 16.53 -19.28
C SER A 29 -24.07 17.71 -20.07
N LYS A 30 -23.62 18.94 -19.80
CA LYS A 30 -23.69 20.01 -20.82
C LYS A 30 -22.82 21.25 -20.54
N VAL A 31 -21.50 21.11 -20.68
CA VAL A 31 -20.66 22.21 -21.17
C VAL A 31 -19.68 21.62 -22.17
N LYS A 32 -19.88 21.95 -23.45
CA LYS A 32 -18.99 21.64 -24.56
C LYS A 32 -17.82 22.63 -24.53
N GLY A 33 -16.97 22.49 -23.51
CA GLY A 33 -15.67 23.14 -23.42
C GLY A 33 -14.58 22.09 -23.64
N LYS A 34 -13.50 22.46 -24.34
CA LYS A 34 -12.28 21.66 -24.52
C LYS A 34 -11.96 20.93 -23.21
N GLN A 35 -12.10 19.60 -23.18
CA GLN A 35 -11.69 18.81 -22.03
C GLN A 35 -10.18 19.08 -21.84
N PRO A 36 -9.74 19.65 -20.70
CA PRO A 36 -8.33 19.65 -20.39
C PRO A 36 -7.89 18.18 -20.38
N VAL A 37 -6.75 17.92 -21.04
CA VAL A 37 -6.08 16.62 -21.00
C VAL A 37 -6.09 16.19 -19.53
N ARG A 38 -6.84 15.13 -19.22
CA ARG A 38 -6.91 14.61 -17.86
C ARG A 38 -5.54 14.03 -17.55
N GLU A 39 -4.69 14.84 -16.94
CA GLU A 39 -3.45 14.36 -16.37
C GLU A 39 -3.76 13.16 -15.46
N PRO A 40 -2.92 12.11 -15.51
CA PRO A 40 -3.11 10.96 -14.64
C PRO A 40 -3.19 11.44 -13.19
N PRO A 41 -4.14 10.90 -12.41
CA PRO A 41 -4.34 11.35 -11.04
C PRO A 41 -3.07 11.13 -10.23
N LYS A 42 -2.58 12.20 -9.58
CA LYS A 42 -1.43 12.15 -8.65
C LYS A 42 -1.55 10.98 -7.68
N SER A 43 -0.43 10.30 -7.41
CA SER A 43 -0.42 9.19 -6.45
C SER A 43 -0.89 9.62 -5.06
N LYS A 44 -1.32 8.62 -4.28
CA LYS A 44 -1.75 8.82 -2.89
C LYS A 44 -0.62 9.40 -2.03
N GLU A 45 0.62 9.00 -2.30
CA GLU A 45 1.79 9.44 -1.53
C GLU A 45 2.08 10.92 -1.77
N ILE A 46 2.03 11.39 -3.02
CA ILE A 46 2.20 12.83 -3.32
C ILE A 46 1.12 13.63 -2.60
N ARG A 47 -0.14 13.20 -2.65
CA ARG A 47 -1.24 13.89 -1.96
C ARG A 47 -1.03 13.92 -0.44
N ARG A 48 -0.50 12.85 0.13
CA ARG A 48 -0.16 12.77 1.56
C ARG A 48 0.93 13.78 1.91
N LEU A 49 2.00 13.84 1.13
CA LEU A 49 3.10 14.79 1.33
C LEU A 49 2.65 16.25 1.14
N GLU A 50 1.86 16.54 0.11
CA GLU A 50 1.26 17.87 -0.14
C GLU A 50 0.37 18.31 1.03
N SER A 51 -0.48 17.41 1.53
CA SER A 51 -1.34 17.67 2.69
C SER A 51 -0.52 17.91 3.96
N LEU A 52 0.53 17.11 4.18
CA LEU A 52 1.42 17.25 5.32
C LEU A 52 2.20 18.58 5.25
N LEU A 53 2.75 18.91 4.09
CA LEU A 53 3.44 20.17 3.82
C LEU A 53 2.51 21.36 4.11
N GLY A 54 1.29 21.35 3.56
CA GLY A 54 0.31 22.40 3.82
C GLY A 54 -0.04 22.52 5.31
N SER A 55 -0.14 21.39 6.00
CA SER A 55 -0.40 21.36 7.45
C SER A 55 0.77 21.94 8.26
N VAL A 56 2.01 21.60 7.91
CA VAL A 56 3.21 22.08 8.61
C VAL A 56 3.46 23.56 8.34
N GLN A 57 3.20 24.04 7.12
CA GLN A 57 3.35 25.45 6.77
C GLN A 57 2.30 26.34 7.45
N ASN A 58 1.05 25.88 7.53
CA ASN A 58 -0.04 26.67 8.09
C ASN A 58 -0.12 26.60 9.63
N SER A 59 0.52 25.61 10.26
CA SER A 59 0.42 25.40 11.71
C SER A 59 1.49 26.13 12.50
N VAL A 60 1.06 26.76 13.60
CA VAL A 60 1.96 27.37 14.59
C VAL A 60 2.48 26.30 15.58
N GLY A 61 1.98 25.07 15.57
CA GLY A 61 2.48 23.97 16.41
C GLY A 61 2.08 24.06 17.89
N ASN A 62 1.24 25.03 18.25
CA ASN A 62 0.75 25.22 19.63
C ASN A 62 -0.63 24.58 19.85
N GLU A 63 -1.32 24.19 18.78
CA GLU A 63 -2.62 23.56 18.87
C GLU A 63 -2.47 22.11 19.33
N LYS A 64 -3.37 21.65 20.19
CA LYS A 64 -3.46 20.24 20.55
C LYS A 64 -4.14 19.49 19.41
N ASP A 65 -3.78 18.23 19.20
CA ASP A 65 -4.49 17.39 18.23
C ASP A 65 -5.97 17.30 18.65
N PRO A 66 -6.93 17.69 17.79
CA PRO A 66 -8.35 17.61 18.10
C PRO A 66 -8.80 16.18 18.40
N LYS A 67 -8.06 15.17 17.90
CA LYS A 67 -8.33 13.76 18.19
C LYS A 67 -7.53 13.25 19.41
N GLY A 68 -6.92 14.13 20.20
CA GLY A 68 -6.28 13.82 21.48
C GLY A 68 -4.86 13.25 21.42
N GLY A 69 -4.25 13.11 20.25
CA GLY A 69 -2.94 12.47 20.09
C GLY A 69 -2.96 10.96 20.38
N CYS A 70 -1.83 10.26 20.13
CA CYS A 70 -1.67 8.86 20.52
C CYS A 70 -1.05 8.76 21.92
N PHE A 71 -1.82 8.22 22.85
CA PHE A 71 -1.31 7.68 24.11
C PHE A 71 -1.17 6.17 23.96
N CYS A 72 -0.09 5.77 23.31
CA CYS A 72 0.02 4.42 22.79
C CYS A 72 0.13 3.37 23.91
N LEU A 73 0.36 3.73 25.18
CA LEU A 73 0.32 2.84 26.37
C LEU A 73 1.05 1.51 26.13
N ALA A 74 2.28 1.57 25.60
CA ALA A 74 3.10 0.41 25.22
C ALA A 74 2.58 -0.44 24.03
N ARG A 75 1.63 0.05 23.23
CA ARG A 75 1.30 -0.52 21.91
C ARG A 75 2.33 -0.15 20.87
N GLU A 76 2.62 -1.10 19.99
CA GLU A 76 3.57 -0.93 18.90
C GLU A 76 2.95 -0.11 17.77
N HIS A 77 3.53 1.06 17.51
CA HIS A 77 3.24 1.87 16.33
C HIS A 77 4.56 2.29 15.68
N PRO A 78 4.59 2.46 14.35
CA PRO A 78 5.78 2.95 13.70
C PRO A 78 6.11 4.36 14.20
N VAL A 79 7.40 4.61 14.43
CA VAL A 79 7.91 5.92 14.87
C VAL A 79 7.62 6.97 13.79
N SER A 80 7.31 8.20 14.19
CA SER A 80 7.14 9.30 13.24
C SER A 80 8.43 9.54 12.45
N THR A 81 8.33 9.64 11.13
CA THR A 81 9.47 9.83 10.23
C THR A 81 10.13 11.20 10.38
N TYR A 82 9.33 12.24 10.64
CA TYR A 82 9.81 13.62 10.72
C TYR A 82 10.01 14.10 12.16
N THR A 83 9.36 13.45 13.14
CA THR A 83 9.40 13.88 14.56
C THR A 83 9.47 12.69 15.52
N PRO A 84 10.57 11.93 15.56
CA PRO A 84 10.62 10.73 16.40
C PRO A 84 10.57 11.04 17.90
N ILE A 85 11.02 12.21 18.34
CA ILE A 85 11.12 12.57 19.76
C ILE A 85 10.74 14.03 20.00
N CYS A 86 10.08 14.31 21.12
CA CYS A 86 9.86 15.67 21.62
C CYS A 86 11.14 16.18 22.31
N PHE A 87 11.76 17.23 21.78
CA PHE A 87 12.97 17.83 22.37
C PHE A 87 12.76 18.48 23.75
N SER A 88 11.51 18.72 24.15
CA SER A 88 11.21 19.34 25.45
C SER A 88 11.08 18.35 26.60
N CYS A 89 10.48 17.18 26.37
CA CYS A 89 10.21 16.19 27.42
C CYS A 89 10.73 14.78 27.12
N GLY A 90 11.34 14.56 25.95
CA GLY A 90 11.88 13.26 25.55
C GLY A 90 10.82 12.23 25.14
N PHE A 91 9.54 12.61 25.04
CA PHE A 91 8.48 11.67 24.64
C PHE A 91 8.65 11.23 23.18
N ILE A 92 8.68 9.91 22.95
CA ILE A 92 8.80 9.31 21.61
C ILE A 92 7.44 9.36 20.92
N LEU A 93 7.40 9.91 19.70
CA LEU A 93 6.17 10.10 18.94
C LEU A 93 6.06 9.05 17.83
N CYS A 94 4.91 8.40 17.75
CA CYS A 94 4.56 7.51 16.64
C CYS A 94 3.96 8.28 15.45
N SER A 95 3.75 7.57 14.34
CA SER A 95 3.15 8.09 13.10
C SER A 95 1.74 8.68 13.24
N ILE A 96 1.02 8.33 14.31
CA ILE A 96 -0.31 8.88 14.62
C ILE A 96 -0.20 10.31 15.14
N ASN A 97 0.91 10.64 15.83
CA ASN A 97 1.19 11.98 16.31
C ASN A 97 1.68 12.83 15.15
N LEU A 98 0.75 13.57 14.56
CA LEU A 98 0.99 14.48 13.46
C LEU A 98 1.83 15.67 13.90
N PRO A 99 2.81 16.09 13.09
CA PRO A 99 3.84 16.97 13.61
C PRO A 99 3.43 18.46 13.60
N GLN A 100 2.29 18.79 12.98
CA GLN A 100 1.65 20.11 13.08
C GLN A 100 1.07 20.43 14.48
N TYR A 101 0.90 19.43 15.35
CA TYR A 101 0.32 19.61 16.68
C TYR A 101 1.38 19.65 17.78
N SER A 102 0.98 20.17 18.94
CA SER A 102 1.78 20.22 20.15
C SER A 102 1.98 18.83 20.77
N CYS A 103 3.02 18.68 21.59
CA CYS A 103 3.32 17.43 22.27
C CYS A 103 2.16 17.00 23.19
N PRO A 104 1.68 15.73 23.13
CA PRO A 104 0.60 15.27 24.01
C PRO A 104 0.99 15.23 25.49
N SER A 105 2.29 15.10 25.80
CA SER A 105 2.80 15.03 27.18
C SER A 105 3.01 16.40 27.80
N CYS A 106 3.74 17.30 27.13
CA CYS A 106 4.10 18.60 27.72
C CYS A 106 3.38 19.81 27.10
N SER A 107 2.53 19.60 26.09
CA SER A 107 1.82 20.66 25.33
C SER A 107 2.72 21.74 24.72
N LYS A 108 4.04 21.50 24.62
CA LYS A 108 4.99 22.39 23.95
C LYS A 108 5.03 22.10 22.45
N PRO A 109 5.32 23.11 21.60
CA PRO A 109 5.50 22.88 20.18
C PRO A 109 6.66 21.91 19.94
N LEU A 110 6.48 20.97 19.02
CA LEU A 110 7.48 19.94 18.71
C LEU A 110 8.75 20.51 18.09
N TRP A 111 8.63 21.67 17.44
CA TRP A 111 9.71 22.30 16.69
C TRP A 111 9.85 23.78 16.97
N THR A 112 11.10 24.22 16.99
CA THR A 112 11.47 25.62 16.83
C THR A 112 11.24 26.10 15.40
N ARG A 113 11.13 27.42 15.19
CA ARG A 113 10.91 27.99 13.84
C ARG A 113 11.97 27.56 12.82
N ALA A 114 13.24 27.47 13.23
CA ALA A 114 14.34 27.03 12.37
C ALA A 114 14.23 25.54 11.98
N GLN A 115 13.85 24.68 12.93
CA GLN A 115 13.62 23.25 12.66
C GLN A 115 12.42 23.02 11.72
N ARG A 116 11.40 23.88 11.77
CA ARG A 116 10.27 23.79 10.83
C ARG A 116 10.72 24.04 9.40
N SER A 117 11.52 25.08 9.17
CA SER A 117 12.03 25.35 7.82
C SER A 117 12.88 24.19 7.27
N SER A 118 13.69 23.52 8.10
CA SER A 118 14.44 22.36 7.63
C SER A 118 13.53 21.18 7.27
N ILE A 119 12.47 20.96 8.03
CA ILE A 119 11.52 19.87 7.77
C ILE A 119 10.65 20.16 6.55
N ILE A 120 10.22 21.41 6.35
CA ILE A 120 9.55 21.83 5.13
C ILE A 120 10.45 21.54 3.92
N SER A 121 11.74 21.95 3.98
CA SER A 121 12.69 21.66 2.91
C SER A 121 12.91 20.16 2.66
N GLN A 122 12.87 19.34 3.73
CA GLN A 122 12.97 17.90 3.61
C GLN A 122 11.74 17.31 2.90
N ILE A 123 10.53 17.71 3.31
CA ILE A 123 9.27 17.26 2.71
C ILE A 123 9.20 17.71 1.24
N ASP A 124 9.61 18.93 0.93
CA ASP A 124 9.69 19.45 -0.44
C ASP A 124 10.65 18.60 -1.31
N GLY A 125 11.82 18.25 -0.76
CA GLY A 125 12.78 17.39 -1.44
C GLY A 125 12.23 15.97 -1.70
N GLU A 126 11.55 15.39 -0.72
CA GLU A 126 10.89 14.08 -0.86
C GLU A 126 9.75 14.12 -1.89
N LEU A 127 8.95 15.19 -1.88
CA LEU A 127 7.87 15.41 -2.84
C LEU A 127 8.42 15.55 -4.27
N ALA A 128 9.45 16.37 -4.47
CA ALA A 128 10.11 16.52 -5.77
C ALA A 128 10.70 15.19 -6.28
N ALA A 129 11.35 14.44 -5.39
CA ALA A 129 11.89 13.12 -5.71
C ALA A 129 10.79 12.11 -6.09
N ARG A 130 9.63 12.16 -5.45
CA ARG A 130 8.47 11.31 -5.77
C ARG A 130 7.85 11.66 -7.12
N ILE A 131 7.67 12.96 -7.40
CA ILE A 131 7.18 13.42 -8.70
C ILE A 131 8.14 13.00 -9.82
N ALA A 132 9.45 13.17 -9.64
CA ALA A 132 10.44 12.77 -10.64
C ALA A 132 10.39 11.26 -10.93
N LYS A 133 10.21 10.42 -9.90
CA LYS A 133 10.04 8.98 -10.07
C LYS A 133 8.76 8.64 -10.84
N GLU A 134 7.64 9.28 -10.52
CA GLU A 134 6.38 9.04 -11.23
C GLU A 134 6.44 9.43 -12.70
N ILE A 135 7.10 10.55 -13.03
CA ILE A 135 7.31 10.96 -14.42
C ILE A 135 8.18 9.93 -15.15
N ALA A 136 9.28 9.49 -14.55
CA ALA A 136 10.17 8.50 -15.14
C ALA A 136 9.49 7.13 -15.35
N ASP A 137 8.65 6.70 -14.39
CA ASP A 137 7.89 5.45 -14.51
C ASP A 137 6.78 5.56 -15.56
N ALA A 138 6.13 6.73 -15.67
CA ALA A 138 5.14 6.99 -16.72
C ALA A 138 5.77 6.99 -18.11
N GLU A 139 6.96 7.58 -18.27
CA GLU A 139 7.72 7.56 -19.51
C GLU A 139 8.12 6.13 -19.89
N ARG A 140 8.66 5.36 -18.94
CA ARG A 140 9.01 3.94 -19.14
C ARG A 140 7.80 3.11 -19.57
N ALA A 141 6.66 3.28 -18.90
CA ALA A 141 5.42 2.59 -19.25
C ALA A 141 4.91 2.99 -20.64
N ALA A 142 5.05 4.26 -21.02
CA ALA A 142 4.67 4.73 -22.36
C ALA A 142 5.57 4.14 -23.46
N GLU A 143 6.88 4.02 -23.21
CA GLU A 143 7.82 3.36 -24.12
C GLU A 143 7.54 1.86 -24.26
N GLU A 144 7.29 1.16 -23.15
CA GLU A 144 6.95 -0.25 -23.16
C GLU A 144 5.63 -0.52 -23.90
N ALA A 145 4.62 0.34 -23.70
CA ALA A 145 3.37 0.26 -24.43
C ALA A 145 3.56 0.47 -25.95
N LYS A 146 4.42 1.41 -26.35
CA LYS A 146 4.79 1.61 -27.77
C LYS A 146 5.50 0.38 -28.34
N LYS A 147 6.46 -0.18 -27.61
CA LYS A 147 7.20 -1.41 -28.01
C LYS A 147 6.23 -2.59 -28.15
N ALA A 148 5.30 -2.77 -27.21
CA ALA A 148 4.30 -3.84 -27.24
C ALA A 148 3.29 -3.71 -28.38
N ALA A 149 2.95 -2.49 -28.79
CA ALA A 149 2.10 -2.22 -29.96
C ALA A 149 2.81 -2.47 -31.31
N GLY A 150 4.09 -2.89 -31.30
CA GLY A 150 4.87 -3.08 -32.52
C GLY A 150 5.23 -1.77 -33.21
N ALA A 151 5.19 -0.64 -32.50
CA ALA A 151 5.65 0.63 -33.04
C ALA A 151 7.17 0.53 -33.25
N PHE A 152 7.59 0.59 -34.51
CA PHE A 152 8.99 0.57 -34.87
C PHE A 152 9.74 1.71 -34.14
N PRO A 153 10.96 1.45 -33.63
CA PRO A 153 11.80 2.48 -33.03
C PRO A 153 11.87 3.68 -33.99
N VAL A 154 11.41 4.84 -33.55
CA VAL A 154 11.58 6.07 -34.32
C VAL A 154 13.07 6.37 -34.28
N LEU A 155 13.80 6.01 -35.34
CA LEU A 155 15.20 6.37 -35.50
C LEU A 155 15.27 7.89 -35.45
N SER A 156 15.85 8.46 -34.38
CA SER A 156 15.91 9.89 -34.07
C SER A 156 16.73 10.75 -35.05
N GLY A 157 16.84 10.34 -36.33
CA GLY A 157 17.52 11.05 -37.41
C GLY A 157 16.60 11.79 -38.38
N ALA A 158 15.27 11.60 -38.32
CA ALA A 158 14.34 12.32 -39.18
C ALA A 158 13.96 13.67 -38.52
N MET A 159 14.76 14.70 -38.79
CA MET A 159 14.45 16.09 -38.46
C MET A 159 13.07 16.47 -39.07
N PRO A 160 12.09 16.96 -38.29
CA PRO A 160 10.89 17.56 -38.86
C PRO A 160 11.26 18.94 -39.44
N SER A 161 11.70 18.96 -40.70
CA SER A 161 11.80 20.22 -41.44
C SER A 161 10.39 20.75 -41.72
N PHE A 162 10.07 21.86 -41.08
CA PHE A 162 8.96 22.72 -41.43
C PHE A 162 9.21 23.35 -42.80
N SER A 163 8.31 23.14 -43.75
CA SER A 163 7.97 24.16 -44.76
C SER A 163 6.64 23.86 -45.46
N SER A 164 5.67 24.70 -45.09
CA SER A 164 4.64 25.33 -45.94
C SER A 164 3.24 24.74 -46.13
N PRO A 165 2.25 25.65 -46.30
CA PRO A 165 0.84 25.42 -46.00
C PRO A 165 0.02 25.19 -47.27
N LEU A 166 -0.82 24.17 -47.28
CA LEU A 166 -1.91 24.07 -48.25
C LEU A 166 -3.15 23.50 -47.57
N PRO A 167 -4.33 24.13 -47.70
CA PRO A 167 -5.56 23.65 -47.08
C PRO A 167 -6.09 22.46 -47.88
N SER A 168 -5.57 21.28 -47.58
CA SER A 168 -6.22 20.04 -47.98
C SER A 168 -7.12 19.59 -46.84
N PRO A 169 -8.40 19.24 -47.09
CA PRO A 169 -9.33 18.82 -46.05
C PRO A 169 -8.80 17.56 -45.37
N ALA A 170 -8.37 17.71 -44.11
CA ALA A 170 -7.83 16.63 -43.31
C ALA A 170 -8.86 15.50 -43.14
N PRO A 171 -8.48 14.23 -43.38
CA PRO A 171 -9.25 13.09 -42.90
C PRO A 171 -9.14 13.06 -41.38
N THR A 172 -10.29 13.19 -40.72
CA THR A 172 -10.48 12.99 -39.28
C THR A 172 -9.79 11.70 -38.80
N PRO A 173 -9.07 11.71 -37.66
CA PRO A 173 -8.51 10.49 -37.09
C PRO A 173 -9.64 9.50 -36.78
N PRO A 174 -9.49 8.21 -37.14
CA PRO A 174 -10.54 7.23 -36.90
C PRO A 174 -10.69 7.02 -35.40
N ASN A 175 -11.86 7.46 -34.94
CA ASN A 175 -12.52 7.07 -33.72
C ASN A 175 -12.29 5.56 -33.46
N ASN A 176 -11.87 5.26 -32.23
CA ASN A 176 -11.47 3.97 -31.68
C ASN A 176 -12.63 2.95 -31.68
N LYS A 177 -13.12 2.61 -32.87
CA LYS A 177 -14.10 1.56 -33.12
C LYS A 177 -13.30 0.28 -33.41
N PRO A 178 -13.72 -0.88 -32.87
CA PRO A 178 -13.02 -2.13 -33.08
C PRO A 178 -12.85 -2.38 -34.57
N SER A 179 -11.59 -2.38 -35.04
CA SER A 179 -11.28 -2.60 -36.45
C SER A 179 -11.61 -4.04 -36.80
N THR A 180 -12.67 -4.21 -37.59
CA THR A 180 -13.00 -5.51 -38.20
C THR A 180 -12.00 -5.75 -39.33
N TYR A 181 -10.97 -6.56 -39.06
CA TYR A 181 -10.00 -6.95 -40.06
C TYR A 181 -10.71 -7.79 -41.15
N LYS A 182 -10.77 -7.26 -42.37
CA LYS A 182 -11.26 -8.00 -43.54
C LYS A 182 -10.06 -8.63 -44.23
N VAL A 183 -9.97 -9.96 -44.15
CA VAL A 183 -8.93 -10.71 -44.85
C VAL A 183 -9.49 -11.13 -46.20
N MET A 184 -8.89 -10.63 -47.28
CA MET A 184 -9.23 -11.04 -48.64
C MET A 184 -8.35 -12.25 -48.99
N SER A 185 -8.96 -13.43 -49.12
CA SER A 185 -8.26 -14.62 -49.57
C SER A 185 -8.53 -14.85 -51.06
N LEU A 186 -7.46 -14.90 -51.85
CA LEU A 186 -7.52 -15.30 -53.26
C LEU A 186 -7.32 -16.82 -53.33
N THR A 187 -8.41 -17.57 -53.43
CA THR A 187 -8.32 -19.03 -53.60
C THR A 187 -8.12 -19.35 -55.08
N GLN A 188 -6.87 -19.64 -55.46
CA GLN A 188 -6.51 -20.06 -56.82
C GLN A 188 -6.86 -21.55 -57.03
N LYS A 189 -8.14 -21.87 -57.25
CA LYS A 189 -8.55 -23.21 -57.68
C LYS A 189 -9.48 -23.12 -58.89
N GLY A 190 -8.87 -23.16 -60.07
CA GLY A 190 -9.55 -23.14 -61.37
C GLY A 190 -9.48 -21.79 -62.10
N LYS A 191 -9.74 -21.81 -63.41
CA LYS A 191 -9.64 -20.69 -64.38
C LYS A 191 -10.49 -19.44 -64.07
N ASN A 192 -11.18 -19.39 -62.94
CA ASN A 192 -12.04 -18.29 -62.53
C ASN A 192 -11.56 -17.76 -61.17
N ASN A 193 -10.85 -16.64 -61.16
CA ASN A 193 -10.39 -15.96 -59.95
C ASN A 193 -11.59 -15.41 -59.17
N LYS A 194 -12.07 -16.16 -58.18
CA LYS A 194 -13.09 -15.69 -57.23
C LYS A 194 -12.40 -15.15 -55.98
N VAL A 195 -12.63 -13.87 -55.71
CA VAL A 195 -12.16 -13.20 -54.49
C VAL A 195 -13.17 -13.47 -53.39
N VAL A 196 -12.77 -14.17 -52.33
CA VAL A 196 -13.60 -14.41 -51.15
C VAL A 196 -13.16 -13.47 -50.05
N VAL A 197 -14.08 -12.60 -49.61
CA VAL A 197 -13.84 -11.65 -48.51
C VAL A 197 -14.45 -12.23 -47.24
N SER A 198 -13.60 -12.72 -46.35
CA SER A 198 -14.02 -13.26 -45.05
C SER A 198 -13.88 -12.16 -43.99
N SER A 199 -15.01 -11.65 -43.50
CA SER A 199 -15.02 -10.68 -42.40
C SER A 199 -15.13 -11.39 -41.06
N TYR A 200 -14.05 -11.39 -40.27
CA TYR A 200 -14.05 -11.89 -38.90
C TYR A 200 -14.29 -10.72 -37.94
N THR A 201 -15.52 -10.62 -37.43
CA THR A 201 -15.82 -9.74 -36.29
C THR A 201 -15.41 -10.49 -35.02
N SER A 202 -14.23 -10.17 -34.49
CA SER A 202 -13.89 -10.54 -33.12
C SER A 202 -14.76 -9.69 -32.20
N THR A 203 -15.83 -10.26 -31.64
CA THR A 203 -16.60 -9.62 -30.58
C THR A 203 -15.78 -9.73 -29.29
N PRO A 204 -15.23 -8.64 -28.74
CA PRO A 204 -14.61 -8.69 -27.42
C PRO A 204 -15.69 -9.07 -26.41
N GLN A 205 -15.45 -10.14 -25.67
CA GLN A 205 -16.27 -10.57 -24.56
C GLN A 205 -16.32 -9.42 -23.53
N PRO A 206 -17.50 -8.90 -23.15
CA PRO A 206 -17.60 -7.79 -22.22
C PRO A 206 -17.06 -8.22 -20.86
N SER A 207 -15.92 -7.67 -20.49
CA SER A 207 -15.41 -7.77 -19.12
C SER A 207 -16.43 -7.12 -18.19
N PRO A 208 -16.79 -7.75 -17.06
CA PRO A 208 -17.67 -7.13 -16.08
C PRO A 208 -17.06 -5.80 -15.62
N PRO A 209 -17.88 -4.75 -15.38
CA PRO A 209 -17.38 -3.47 -14.91
C PRO A 209 -16.73 -3.67 -13.54
N SER A 210 -15.41 -3.70 -13.51
CA SER A 210 -14.62 -3.48 -12.31
C SER A 210 -14.90 -2.06 -11.86
N ARG A 211 -15.96 -1.92 -11.07
CA ARG A 211 -16.24 -0.74 -10.26
C ARG A 211 -15.01 -0.54 -9.39
N ALA A 212 -14.14 0.37 -9.83
CA ALA A 212 -13.09 0.93 -9.01
C ALA A 212 -13.79 1.74 -7.92
N GLU A 213 -14.29 1.05 -6.89
CA GLU A 213 -14.33 1.64 -5.57
C GLU A 213 -12.89 2.01 -5.26
N SER A 214 -12.61 3.31 -5.32
CA SER A 214 -11.50 3.88 -4.58
C SER A 214 -11.54 3.21 -3.21
N PRO A 215 -10.51 2.45 -2.80
CA PRO A 215 -10.47 1.91 -1.45
C PRO A 215 -10.55 3.12 -0.54
N ALA A 216 -11.71 3.31 0.10
CA ALA A 216 -11.81 4.17 1.26
C ALA A 216 -10.75 3.61 2.19
N GLU A 217 -9.67 4.37 2.33
CA GLU A 217 -8.54 4.00 3.14
C GLU A 217 -9.12 3.65 4.51
N PRO A 218 -8.91 2.42 5.02
CA PRO A 218 -9.40 2.09 6.34
C PRO A 218 -8.74 3.10 7.27
N GLU A 219 -9.54 4.01 7.83
CA GLU A 219 -9.05 4.93 8.86
C GLU A 219 -8.30 4.05 9.86
N PRO A 220 -7.05 4.41 10.22
CA PRO A 220 -6.24 3.57 11.09
C PRO A 220 -7.07 3.28 12.33
N VAL A 221 -7.40 2.00 12.55
CA VAL A 221 -8.30 1.56 13.62
C VAL A 221 -7.72 2.05 14.92
N ARG A 222 -8.29 3.15 15.44
CA ARG A 222 -7.87 3.75 16.69
C ARG A 222 -8.40 2.83 17.77
N VAL A 223 -7.46 2.14 18.41
CA VAL A 223 -7.81 1.26 19.51
C VAL A 223 -8.46 2.13 20.59
N PRO A 224 -9.66 1.78 21.10
CA PRO A 224 -10.37 2.60 22.04
C PRO A 224 -9.51 2.89 23.28
N PRO A 225 -9.77 4.04 23.94
CA PRO A 225 -9.15 4.32 25.24
C PRO A 225 -9.38 3.11 26.16
N PRO A 226 -8.39 2.73 26.98
CA PRO A 226 -8.58 1.67 27.94
C PRO A 226 -9.82 1.99 28.81
N PRO A 227 -10.59 0.97 29.23
CA PRO A 227 -11.68 1.20 30.15
C PRO A 227 -11.15 1.88 31.42
N ASP A 228 -11.89 2.86 31.92
CA ASP A 228 -11.52 3.66 33.10
C ASP A 228 -11.43 2.77 34.36
N GLU A 229 -12.16 1.66 34.35
CA GLU A 229 -12.15 0.67 35.41
C GLU A 229 -11.11 -0.42 35.13
N VAL A 230 -9.91 -0.25 35.68
CA VAL A 230 -8.91 -1.32 35.76
C VAL A 230 -9.44 -2.37 36.74
N ALA A 231 -9.63 -3.62 36.30
CA ALA A 231 -10.02 -4.70 37.19
C ALA A 231 -8.94 -4.91 38.27
N TYR A 232 -9.24 -4.50 39.50
CA TYR A 232 -8.38 -4.71 40.66
C TYR A 232 -8.98 -5.78 41.58
N ALA A 233 -8.12 -6.56 42.25
CA ALA A 233 -8.57 -7.44 43.31
C ALA A 233 -9.09 -6.60 44.48
N LYS A 234 -10.38 -6.74 44.80
CA LYS A 234 -10.98 -6.11 46.00
C LYS A 234 -10.49 -6.76 47.29
N THR A 235 -9.99 -7.99 47.22
CA THR A 235 -9.54 -8.78 48.36
C THR A 235 -8.08 -8.45 48.68
N ARG A 236 -7.72 -8.38 49.97
CA ARG A 236 -6.32 -8.20 50.40
C ARG A 236 -5.57 -9.53 50.34
N PRO A 237 -4.31 -9.58 49.85
CA PRO A 237 -3.48 -10.78 49.91
C PRO A 237 -3.31 -11.26 51.35
N GLY A 238 -3.37 -12.59 51.54
CA GLY A 238 -3.12 -13.19 52.85
C GLY A 238 -1.65 -13.04 53.26
N PRO A 239 -1.34 -12.93 54.56
CA PRO A 239 0.05 -12.76 55.04
C PRO A 239 0.95 -13.96 54.71
N ALA A 240 0.36 -15.16 54.54
CA ALA A 240 1.10 -16.36 54.17
C ALA A 240 1.52 -16.38 52.69
N ARG A 241 0.84 -15.62 51.83
CA ARG A 241 1.12 -15.53 50.38
C ARG A 241 0.89 -14.09 49.89
N PRO A 242 1.80 -13.16 50.22
CA PRO A 242 1.67 -11.75 49.85
C PRO A 242 1.59 -11.51 48.33
N TRP A 243 2.08 -12.48 47.55
CA TRP A 243 2.17 -12.45 46.08
C TRP A 243 1.09 -13.31 45.40
N GLU A 244 0.01 -13.65 46.12
CA GLU A 244 -1.10 -14.40 45.54
C GLU A 244 -1.88 -13.55 44.53
N ASN A 245 -2.00 -14.04 43.29
CA ASN A 245 -2.82 -13.40 42.27
C ASN A 245 -4.30 -13.64 42.58
N LEU A 246 -4.96 -12.61 43.10
CA LEU A 246 -6.38 -12.62 43.42
C LEU A 246 -7.28 -12.28 42.21
N ILE A 247 -6.67 -12.02 41.05
CA ILE A 247 -7.34 -11.66 39.80
C ILE A 247 -7.21 -12.84 38.84
N GLY A 248 -8.30 -13.58 38.64
CA GLY A 248 -8.35 -14.78 37.81
C GLY A 248 -7.97 -16.04 38.59
N GLY A 249 -8.80 -17.09 38.49
CA GLY A 249 -8.58 -18.38 39.17
C GLY A 249 -7.13 -18.83 38.97
N GLY A 250 -6.48 -19.21 40.08
CA GLY A 250 -5.03 -19.31 40.21
C GLY A 250 -4.32 -19.87 38.98
N ALA A 251 -3.22 -19.22 38.58
CA ALA A 251 -2.41 -19.67 37.47
C ALA A 251 -1.90 -21.09 37.73
N THR A 252 -2.48 -22.08 37.05
CA THR A 252 -1.98 -23.45 37.05
C THR A 252 -0.75 -23.50 36.15
N TYR A 253 0.41 -23.85 36.71
CA TYR A 253 1.58 -24.14 35.91
C TYR A 253 1.26 -25.33 35.00
N VAL A 254 1.16 -25.07 33.69
CA VAL A 254 1.13 -26.11 32.67
C VAL A 254 2.60 -26.37 32.31
N PRO A 255 3.17 -27.53 32.68
CA PRO A 255 4.53 -27.87 32.28
C PRO A 255 4.61 -27.82 30.75
N LEU A 256 5.61 -27.12 30.20
CA LEU A 256 5.91 -27.26 28.79
C LEU A 256 6.20 -28.74 28.54
N ALA A 257 5.43 -29.35 27.64
CA ALA A 257 5.77 -30.66 27.10
C ALA A 257 7.22 -30.57 26.60
N ARG A 258 8.09 -31.45 27.12
CA ARG A 258 9.46 -31.55 26.62
C ARG A 258 9.37 -31.87 25.14
N LEU A 259 9.91 -31.00 24.29
CA LEU A 259 9.97 -31.16 22.83
C LEU A 259 10.99 -32.23 22.39
N ASP A 260 11.43 -33.09 23.32
CA ASP A 260 12.61 -33.93 23.17
C ASP A 260 12.26 -35.41 22.89
N ASP A 261 10.98 -35.79 22.89
CA ASP A 261 10.54 -37.20 22.82
C ASP A 261 9.86 -37.62 21.48
N GLU A 262 9.79 -36.76 20.45
CA GLU A 262 9.11 -37.09 19.18
C GLU A 262 9.94 -36.90 17.90
N MET A 263 11.24 -37.24 17.92
CA MET A 263 12.01 -37.29 16.65
C MET A 263 13.14 -38.32 16.58
N ASP A 264 12.97 -39.50 17.19
CA ASP A 264 13.80 -40.68 16.91
C ASP A 264 12.94 -41.84 16.38
N GLY A 265 12.27 -41.56 15.25
CA GLY A 265 11.63 -42.55 14.40
C GLY A 265 12.41 -42.66 13.11
N ARG A 266 13.51 -43.42 13.16
CA ARG A 266 14.11 -44.05 11.96
C ARG A 266 13.05 -44.95 11.34
N ASP A 267 12.87 -44.82 10.03
CA ASP A 267 12.95 -45.98 9.16
C ASP A 267 13.62 -45.55 7.86
N ASP A 268 14.62 -46.35 7.51
CA ASP A 268 15.51 -46.27 6.39
C ASP A 268 14.75 -46.31 5.04
N GLU A 269 15.23 -45.57 4.03
CA GLU A 269 15.72 -46.20 2.79
C GLU A 269 16.40 -45.20 1.83
N GLU A 270 17.68 -45.52 1.56
CA GLU A 270 18.34 -45.51 0.25
C GLU A 270 18.43 -44.21 -0.58
N GLY A 271 19.64 -43.60 -0.61
CA GLY A 271 19.92 -42.61 -1.65
C GLY A 271 21.18 -41.75 -1.53
N GLY A 272 22.36 -42.35 -1.60
CA GLY A 272 23.44 -41.80 -2.43
C GLY A 272 24.14 -40.48 -2.03
N SER A 273 25.19 -40.62 -1.22
CA SER A 273 26.57 -40.17 -1.50
C SER A 273 26.95 -38.67 -1.60
N ASN A 274 28.10 -38.39 -0.96
CA ASN A 274 29.09 -37.34 -1.26
C ASN A 274 28.73 -35.91 -0.81
N THR A 275 29.51 -35.18 0.01
CA THR A 275 30.94 -35.28 0.37
C THR A 275 31.23 -34.22 1.44
N ARG A 276 32.13 -34.55 2.39
CA ARG A 276 33.25 -33.72 2.91
C ARG A 276 32.96 -32.24 3.25
N SER A 277 33.35 -31.64 4.36
CA SER A 277 34.41 -31.94 5.32
C SER A 277 34.46 -30.78 6.32
N ARG A 278 34.50 -31.11 7.62
CA ARG A 278 35.28 -30.46 8.69
C ARG A 278 35.85 -29.06 8.40
N ARG A 279 35.52 -28.08 9.26
CA ARG A 279 36.57 -27.40 10.06
C ARG A 279 36.04 -26.79 11.36
N ARG A 280 36.47 -27.47 12.42
CA ARG A 280 36.37 -27.19 13.85
C ARG A 280 37.60 -26.35 14.25
N ARG A 281 37.41 -25.13 14.78
CA ARG A 281 38.37 -24.37 15.62
C ARG A 281 37.49 -23.42 16.46
N LYS A 282 37.32 -23.50 17.78
CA LYS A 282 38.19 -23.74 18.95
C LYS A 282 39.39 -22.78 19.02
N ASN A 283 39.16 -21.61 19.61
CA ASN A 283 40.11 -20.75 20.35
C ASN A 283 39.28 -20.27 21.56
N LYS A 284 39.48 -20.65 22.83
CA LYS A 284 40.66 -20.74 23.72
C LYS A 284 41.37 -19.39 23.93
N VAL A 285 40.80 -18.64 24.89
CA VAL A 285 41.42 -17.86 25.98
C VAL A 285 42.90 -17.50 25.81
N LYS A 286 43.21 -16.20 25.86
CA LYS A 286 44.46 -15.70 26.43
C LYS A 286 44.20 -14.42 27.21
N ALA A 287 44.34 -14.54 28.52
CA ALA A 287 44.50 -13.45 29.46
C ALA A 287 45.72 -12.59 29.10
N ARG A 288 45.58 -11.28 29.27
CA ARG A 288 46.69 -10.41 29.67
C ARG A 288 46.15 -9.40 30.68
N GLU A 289 46.60 -9.60 31.91
CA GLU A 289 46.84 -8.53 32.87
C GLU A 289 47.77 -7.50 32.21
N ASP A 290 47.47 -6.22 32.38
CA ASP A 290 48.51 -5.23 32.59
C ASP A 290 47.95 -4.10 33.46
N GLU A 291 48.64 -3.88 34.57
CA GLU A 291 48.46 -2.80 35.50
C GLU A 291 48.89 -1.48 34.85
N GLY A 292 48.26 -0.37 35.26
CA GLY A 292 48.69 0.95 34.81
C GLY A 292 47.91 2.05 35.50
N GLY A 293 48.26 2.33 36.75
CA GLY A 293 47.75 3.45 37.53
C GLY A 293 48.08 4.81 36.91
N GLY A 294 47.30 5.84 37.25
CA GLY A 294 47.56 7.20 36.82
C GLY A 294 46.53 8.20 37.33
N VAL A 295 46.79 8.72 38.52
CA VAL A 295 46.07 9.77 39.26
C VAL A 295 46.04 11.10 38.48
N ALA A 296 44.91 11.81 38.48
CA ALA A 296 44.90 13.29 38.56
C ALA A 296 43.52 13.82 38.96
N ARG A 297 43.42 14.23 40.23
CA ARG A 297 42.43 15.19 40.72
C ARG A 297 42.71 16.54 40.05
N GLY A 298 41.68 17.15 39.47
CA GLY A 298 41.71 18.54 39.01
C GLY A 298 40.53 19.29 39.61
N SER A 299 40.76 19.90 40.77
CA SER A 299 39.90 20.92 41.35
C SER A 299 40.27 22.27 40.73
N GLY A 300 39.30 22.99 40.17
CA GLY A 300 39.38 24.42 39.84
C GLY A 300 37.96 24.96 39.93
N SER A 301 37.63 25.63 41.03
CA SER A 301 37.63 27.10 41.21
C SER A 301 36.37 27.73 40.64
#